data_AF-A0AAT9PBE0-F1
#
_entry.id   AF-A0AAT9PBE0-F1
#
_cell.length_a   1.000
_cell.length_b   1.000
_cell.length_c   1.000
_cell.angle_alpha   90.00
_cell.angle_beta   90.00
_cell.angle_gamma   90.00
#
_symmetry.space_group_name_H-M   'P 1'
#
loop_
_entity.id
_entity.type
_entity.pdbx_description
1 polymer ?
#
loop_
_entity_poly.entity_id
_entity_poly.type
_entity_poly.pdbx_seq_one_letter_code
_entity_poly.pdbx_strand_id
1 'polypeptide(L)'
;MGKTVAELLDTLSIRELKEWQVFDRLDPIGGHRGDLQAAMIALMQSSNPDAKLTDFLVVDPNPMTDEQREVYEEQMLMIELQQSAQRTISMFEQLDSKNRH
;
A
#
# COMPACT_ATOMS: atom_id res chain seq x y z
N MET A 1 23.46 -0.95 10.90
CA MET A 1 24.63 -1.81 11.23
C MET A 1 25.63 -0.94 11.99
N GLY A 2 25.82 -1.14 13.29
CA GLY A 2 26.66 -0.29 14.14
C GLY A 2 28.16 -0.58 14.04
N LYS A 3 28.64 -1.01 12.86
CA LYS A 3 30.03 -1.35 12.57
C LYS A 3 30.58 -0.39 11.54
N THR A 4 31.87 -0.11 11.61
CA THR A 4 32.61 0.62 10.58
C THR A 4 32.75 -0.21 9.30
N VAL A 5 33.01 0.45 8.17
CA VAL A 5 33.24 -0.21 6.88
C VAL A 5 34.41 -1.21 6.96
N ALA A 6 35.44 -0.91 7.75
CA ALA A 6 36.60 -1.78 7.95
C ALA A 6 36.22 -3.07 8.69
N GLU A 7 35.44 -2.98 9.76
CA GLU A 7 34.95 -4.15 10.51
C GLU A 7 33.98 -4.99 9.68
N LEU A 8 33.20 -4.35 8.80
CA LEU A 8 32.37 -5.07 7.83
C LEU A 8 33.24 -5.83 6.83
N LEU A 9 34.28 -5.22 6.26
CA LEU A 9 35.17 -5.92 5.32
C LEU A 9 35.91 -7.10 5.94
N ASP A 10 36.22 -7.04 7.24
CA ASP A 10 36.93 -8.10 7.95
C ASP A 10 36.00 -9.26 8.37
N THR A 11 34.72 -8.97 8.66
CA THR A 11 33.77 -9.96 9.20
C THR A 11 32.74 -10.47 8.19
N LEU A 12 32.56 -9.80 7.06
CA LEU A 12 31.54 -10.15 6.07
C LEU A 12 32.05 -11.22 5.11
N SER A 13 31.37 -12.35 5.07
CA SER A 13 31.65 -13.40 4.08
C SER A 13 31.14 -13.03 2.69
N ILE A 14 31.73 -13.63 1.65
CA ILE A 14 31.27 -13.49 0.25
C ILE A 14 29.80 -13.91 0.09
N ARG A 15 29.34 -14.89 0.88
CA ARG A 15 27.96 -15.36 0.86
C ARG A 15 27.01 -14.28 1.37
N GLU A 16 27.32 -13.69 2.53
CA GLU A 16 26.53 -12.59 3.09
C GLU A 16 26.52 -11.38 2.15
N LEU A 17 27.66 -11.04 1.53
CA LEU A 17 27.70 -9.97 0.53
C LEU A 17 26.74 -10.22 -0.64
N LYS A 18 26.68 -11.45 -1.16
CA LYS A 18 25.73 -11.83 -2.22
C LYS A 18 24.29 -11.74 -1.76
N GLU A 19 24.00 -12.16 -0.53
CA GLU A 19 22.65 -12.04 0.06
C GLU A 19 22.24 -10.57 0.18
N TRP A 20 23.13 -9.68 0.62
CA TRP A 20 22.89 -8.23 0.63
C TRP A 20 22.67 -7.65 -0.76
N GLN A 21 23.42 -8.09 -1.77
CA GLN A 21 23.21 -7.66 -3.16
C GLN A 21 21.89 -8.16 -3.77
N VAL A 22 21.38 -9.31 -3.32
CA VAL A 22 20.06 -9.81 -3.73
C VAL A 22 18.96 -9.07 -2.98
N PHE A 23 19.15 -8.82 -1.68
CA PHE A 23 18.24 -8.04 -0.86
C PHE A 23 18.07 -6.62 -1.41
N ASP A 24 19.17 -5.93 -1.75
CA ASP A 24 19.17 -4.60 -2.38
C ASP A 24 18.48 -4.57 -3.75
N ARG A 25 18.48 -5.70 -4.48
CA ARG A 25 17.72 -5.81 -5.74
C ARG A 25 16.22 -6.03 -5.54
N LEU A 26 15.82 -6.61 -4.41
CA LEU A 26 14.42 -6.90 -4.08
C LEU A 26 13.74 -5.71 -3.39
N ASP A 27 14.46 -5.03 -2.51
CA ASP A 27 14.05 -3.78 -1.87
C ASP A 27 15.31 -2.92 -1.71
N PRO A 28 15.67 -2.10 -2.73
CA PRO A 28 16.81 -1.21 -2.62
C PRO A 28 16.59 -0.34 -1.39
N ILE A 29 17.49 -0.49 -0.41
CA ILE A 29 17.26 -0.02 0.96
C ILE A 29 16.78 1.43 0.91
N GLY A 30 15.52 1.63 1.28
CA GLY A 30 14.95 2.96 1.53
C GLY A 30 14.37 3.70 0.33
N GLY A 31 14.30 3.11 -0.87
CA GLY A 31 13.63 3.76 -2.01
C GLY A 31 12.13 3.92 -1.77
N HIS A 32 11.36 2.86 -1.99
CA HIS A 32 9.90 2.91 -1.86
C HIS A 32 9.41 3.22 -0.43
N ARG A 33 10.08 2.63 0.58
CA ARG A 33 9.73 2.87 1.98
C ARG A 33 10.07 4.30 2.44
N GLY A 34 11.18 4.85 1.95
CA GLY A 34 11.58 6.23 2.25
C GLY A 34 10.60 7.21 1.60
N ASP A 35 10.22 6.96 0.35
CA ASP A 35 9.24 7.76 -0.38
C ASP A 35 7.88 7.75 0.33
N LEU A 36 7.42 6.59 0.80
CA LEU A 36 6.19 6.49 1.60
C LEU A 36 6.25 7.29 2.92
N GLN A 37 7.38 7.22 3.63
CA GLN A 37 7.55 7.98 4.87
C GLN A 37 7.59 9.49 4.61
N ALA A 38 8.30 9.92 3.57
CA ALA A 38 8.34 11.32 3.15
C ALA A 38 6.94 11.81 2.74
N ALA A 39 6.21 11.03 1.95
CA ALA A 39 4.84 11.31 1.56
C ALA A 39 3.91 11.43 2.77
N MET A 40 4.08 10.56 3.78
CA MET A 40 3.28 10.61 5.01
C MET A 40 3.54 11.88 5.81
N ILE A 41 4.80 12.32 5.90
CA ILE A 41 5.15 13.59 6.55
C ILE A 41 4.55 14.77 5.77
N ALA A 42 4.64 14.76 4.44
CA ALA A 42 4.07 15.80 3.59
C ALA A 42 2.54 15.87 3.72
N LEU A 43 1.86 14.73 3.75
CA LEU A 43 0.42 14.64 3.99
C LEU A 43 0.03 15.21 5.36
N MET A 44 0.78 14.90 6.42
CA MET A 44 0.53 15.47 7.75
C MET A 44 0.75 16.99 7.80
N GLN A 45 1.62 17.54 6.95
CA GLN A 45 1.87 18.98 6.84
C GLN A 45 0.91 19.68 5.86
N SER A 46 0.17 18.92 5.07
CA SER A 46 -0.79 19.45 4.12
C SER A 46 -1.96 20.11 4.86
N SER A 47 -2.38 21.28 4.36
CA SER A 47 -3.60 21.96 4.82
C SER A 47 -4.85 21.54 4.04
N ASN A 48 -4.70 20.64 3.06
CA ASN A 48 -5.81 20.14 2.25
C ASN A 48 -6.44 18.91 2.94
N PRO A 49 -7.73 18.96 3.33
CA PRO A 49 -8.42 17.86 3.99
C PRO A 49 -8.65 16.64 3.09
N ASP A 50 -8.67 16.82 1.77
CA ASP A 50 -8.94 15.76 0.80
C ASP A 50 -7.66 15.16 0.20
N ALA A 51 -6.49 15.62 0.64
CA ALA A 51 -5.22 15.12 0.12
C ALA A 51 -5.01 13.65 0.50
N LYS A 52 -4.52 12.86 -0.46
CA LYS A 52 -4.24 11.43 -0.28
C LYS A 52 -2.73 11.21 -0.22
N LEU A 53 -2.32 10.13 0.44
CA LEU A 53 -0.90 9.76 0.54
C LEU A 53 -0.24 9.61 -0.85
N THR A 54 -0.99 9.08 -1.81
CA THR A 54 -0.55 8.90 -3.21
C THR A 54 -0.19 10.20 -3.90
N ASP A 55 -0.80 11.32 -3.51
CA ASP A 55 -0.56 12.64 -4.14
C ASP A 55 0.84 13.18 -3.81
N PHE A 56 1.49 12.64 -2.77
CA PHE A 56 2.83 13.03 -2.33
C PHE A 56 3.90 12.00 -2.69
N LEU A 57 3.55 10.92 -3.40
CA LEU A 57 4.53 9.97 -3.90
C LEU A 57 5.19 10.49 -5.18
N VAL A 58 6.52 10.35 -5.26
CA VAL A 58 7.31 10.76 -6.44
C VAL A 58 7.01 9.85 -7.64
N VAL A 59 6.72 8.57 -7.37
CA VAL A 59 6.32 7.58 -8.37
C VAL A 59 4.97 7.04 -7.94
N ASP A 60 3.94 7.29 -8.76
CA ASP A 60 2.63 6.69 -8.56
C ASP A 60 2.72 5.17 -8.84
N PRO A 61 2.41 4.30 -7.86
CA PRO A 61 2.40 2.86 -8.07
C PRO A 61 1.31 2.39 -9.05
N ASN A 62 0.31 3.24 -9.35
CA ASN A 62 -0.72 2.97 -10.34
C ASN A 62 -1.04 4.24 -11.15
N PRO A 63 -0.18 4.62 -12.11
CA PRO A 63 -0.38 5.84 -12.89
C PRO A 63 -1.63 5.68 -13.76
N MET A 64 -2.71 6.30 -13.35
CA MET A 64 -3.95 6.39 -14.12
C MET A 64 -4.08 7.80 -14.69
N THR A 65 -4.57 7.90 -15.92
CA THR A 65 -5.11 9.18 -16.43
C THR A 65 -6.38 9.57 -15.68
N ASP A 66 -6.76 10.84 -15.71
CA ASP A 66 -7.97 11.33 -15.01
C ASP A 66 -9.22 10.55 -15.45
N GLU A 67 -9.37 10.30 -16.75
CA GLU A 67 -10.47 9.49 -17.31
C GLU A 67 -10.45 8.04 -16.81
N GLN A 68 -9.27 7.42 -16.68
CA GLN A 68 -9.13 6.07 -16.13
C GLN A 68 -9.43 6.02 -14.63
N ARG A 69 -9.12 7.11 -13.91
CA ARG A 69 -9.38 7.23 -12.48
C ARG A 69 -10.88 7.31 -12.20
N GLU A 70 -11.63 8.11 -12.96
CA GLU A 70 -13.08 8.19 -12.85
C GLU A 70 -13.74 6.82 -13.08
N VAL A 71 -13.35 6.14 -14.16
CA VAL A 71 -13.85 4.80 -14.50
C VAL A 71 -13.53 3.77 -13.41
N TYR A 72 -12.36 3.88 -12.77
CA TYR A 72 -11.98 3.03 -11.64
C TYR A 72 -12.83 3.32 -10.40
N GLU A 73 -13.05 4.60 -10.08
CA GLU A 73 -13.87 5.03 -8.93
C GLU A 73 -15.33 4.57 -9.09
N GLU A 74 -15.90 4.68 -10.30
CA GLU A 74 -17.23 4.15 -10.61
C GLU A 74 -17.32 2.62 -10.43
N GLN A 75 -16.31 1.88 -10.90
CA GLN A 75 -16.26 0.42 -10.72
C GLN A 75 -16.20 0.05 -9.24
N MET A 76 -15.36 0.74 -8.46
CA MET A 76 -15.25 0.49 -7.02
C MET A 76 -16.54 0.78 -6.28
N LEU A 77 -17.23 1.88 -6.63
CA LEU A 77 -18.54 2.22 -6.08
C LEU A 77 -19.58 1.13 -6.38
N MET A 78 -19.61 0.63 -7.62
CA MET A 78 -20.52 -0.45 -8.02
C MET A 78 -20.24 -1.75 -7.24
N ILE A 79 -18.98 -2.09 -7.02
CA ILE A 79 -18.57 -3.25 -6.22
C ILE A 79 -19.04 -3.09 -4.78
N GLU A 80 -18.84 -1.92 -4.18
CA GLU A 80 -19.28 -1.63 -2.80
C GLU A 80 -20.81 -1.73 -2.67
N LEU A 81 -21.54 -1.16 -3.63
CA LEU A 81 -23.00 -1.21 -3.65
C LEU A 81 -23.48 -2.67 -3.74
N GLN A 82 -22.90 -3.48 -4.62
CA GLN A 82 -23.23 -4.90 -4.72
C GLN A 82 -22.95 -5.65 -3.40
N GLN A 83 -21.81 -5.37 -2.76
CA GLN A 83 -21.50 -5.98 -1.47
C GLN A 83 -22.50 -5.58 -0.39
N SER A 84 -22.91 -4.30 -0.35
CA SER A 84 -23.90 -3.83 0.61
C SER A 84 -25.26 -4.52 0.40
N ALA A 85 -25.71 -4.62 -0.85
CA ALA A 85 -26.95 -5.32 -1.20
C ALA A 85 -26.90 -6.80 -0.79
N GLN A 86 -25.77 -7.47 -1.02
CA GLN A 86 -25.58 -8.86 -0.63
C GLN A 86 -25.60 -9.05 0.89
N ARG A 87 -25.00 -8.12 1.64
CA ARG A 87 -25.08 -8.10 3.12
C ARG A 87 -26.54 -7.97 3.57
N THR A 88 -27.29 -7.06 2.96
CA THR A 88 -28.72 -6.88 3.28
C THR A 88 -29.54 -8.14 2.98
N ILE A 89 -29.35 -8.76 1.81
CA ILE A 89 -30.05 -10.00 1.43
C ILE A 89 -29.75 -11.12 2.43
N SER A 90 -28.48 -11.33 2.77
CA SER A 90 -28.10 -12.37 3.73
C SER A 90 -28.63 -12.11 5.14
N MET A 91 -28.76 -10.85 5.58
CA MET A 91 -29.44 -10.51 6.83
C MET A 91 -30.93 -10.91 6.81
N PHE A 92 -31.62 -10.66 5.70
CA PHE A 92 -33.02 -11.06 5.54
C PHE A 92 -33.19 -12.58 5.55
N GLU A 93 -32.34 -13.32 4.83
CA GLU A 93 -32.35 -14.78 4.83
C GLU A 93 -32.12 -15.37 6.24
N GLN A 94 -31.25 -14.74 7.04
CA GLN A 94 -31.01 -15.13 8.44
C GLN A 94 -32.23 -14.88 9.33
N LEU A 95 -32.98 -13.78 9.11
CA LEU A 95 -34.21 -13.51 9.85
C LEU A 95 -35.35 -14.48 9.49
N ASP A 96 -35.49 -14.79 8.19
CA ASP A 96 -36.51 -15.73 7.69
C ASP A 96 -36.27 -17.18 8.10
N SER A 97 -35.00 -17.58 8.27
CA SER A 97 -34.67 -18.90 8.84
C SER A 97 -34.92 -18.95 10.35
N LYS A 98 -34.64 -17.86 11.08
CA LYS A 98 -34.91 -17.75 12.52
C LYS A 98 -36.40 -17.72 12.86
N ASN A 99 -37.26 -17.15 12.00
CA ASN A 99 -38.71 -17.13 12.19
C ASN A 99 -39.42 -18.45 11.84
N ARG A 100 -38.71 -19.44 11.27
CA ARG A 100 -39.26 -20.75 10.87
C ARG A 100 -39.01 -21.88 11.88
N HIS A 101 -38.51 -21.55 13.08
CA HIS A 101 -38.36 -22.43 14.24
C HIS A 101 -39.13 -21.87 15.43
#